data_AF-A0A845CZQ1-F1
#
_entry.id   AF-A0A845CZQ1-F1
#
_cell.length_a   1.000
_cell.length_b   1.000
_cell.length_c   1.000
_cell.angle_alpha   90.00
_cell.angle_beta   90.00
_cell.angle_gamma   90.00
#
_symmetry.space_group_name_H-M   'P 1'
#
loop_
_entity.id
_entity.type
_entity.pdbx_description
1 polymer ?
#
loop_
_entity_poly.entity_id
_entity_poly.type
_entity_poly.pdbx_seq_one_letter_code
_entity_poly.pdbx_strand_id
1 'polypeptide(L)'
;MRDEFIAWLREKYAYAPNRIDEWEACSYEIEEVPALRDIFADALGLRVEAIETEAPRVTGVEISSGRVTAHLIDGRMISAPLIWYPRLAHATPDERNGWELRGGGQRVHWPDLDEEISIEGMLAGQPVGENRRLFSDWLEAIKAVKGMEIFEERQAEEKKAEAGIGS
;
A
#
# COMPACT_ATOMS: atom_id res chain seq x y z
N MET A 1 -42.88 12.34 -15.36
CA MET A 1 -41.43 12.44 -15.56
C MET A 1 -40.62 11.35 -14.85
N ARG A 2 -40.50 11.32 -13.51
CA ARG A 2 -39.72 10.25 -12.81
C ARG A 2 -40.31 8.86 -13.07
N ASP A 3 -41.61 8.69 -12.88
CA ASP A 3 -42.26 7.38 -13.00
C ASP A 3 -42.32 6.88 -14.46
N GLU A 4 -42.49 7.80 -15.41
CA GLU A 4 -42.44 7.52 -16.85
C GLU A 4 -41.03 7.13 -17.31
N PHE A 5 -39.99 7.78 -16.75
CA PHE A 5 -38.60 7.44 -17.02
C PHE A 5 -38.21 6.07 -16.44
N ILE A 6 -38.67 5.76 -15.22
CA ILE A 6 -38.48 4.44 -14.60
C ILE A 6 -39.23 3.34 -15.36
N ALA A 7 -40.45 3.61 -15.83
CA ALA A 7 -41.21 2.67 -16.65
C ALA A 7 -40.50 2.40 -17.98
N TRP A 8 -39.99 3.44 -18.63
CA TRP A 8 -39.21 3.32 -19.87
C TRP A 8 -37.92 2.51 -19.68
N LEU A 9 -37.18 2.73 -18.57
CA LEU A 9 -36.01 1.93 -18.25
C LEU A 9 -36.35 0.46 -18.03
N ARG A 10 -37.42 0.17 -17.28
CA ARG A 10 -37.87 -1.20 -17.05
C ARG A 10 -38.29 -1.86 -18.35
N GLU A 11 -39.03 -1.18 -19.22
CA GLU A 11 -39.41 -1.71 -20.53
C GLU A 11 -38.19 -2.00 -21.42
N LYS A 12 -37.23 -1.07 -21.46
CA LYS A 12 -36.03 -1.16 -22.31
C LYS A 12 -35.05 -2.26 -21.85
N TYR A 13 -34.97 -2.53 -20.54
CA TYR A 13 -33.97 -3.44 -19.96
C TYR A 13 -34.56 -4.70 -19.30
N ALA A 14 -35.89 -4.89 -19.28
CA ALA A 14 -36.54 -6.08 -18.69
C ALA A 14 -36.20 -7.42 -19.36
N TYR A 15 -35.54 -7.42 -20.53
CA TYR A 15 -35.34 -8.63 -21.33
C TYR A 15 -33.89 -9.12 -21.46
N ALA A 16 -32.93 -8.54 -20.73
CA ALA A 16 -31.52 -8.94 -20.87
C ALA A 16 -30.76 -9.00 -19.53
N PRO A 17 -31.00 -10.01 -18.68
CA PRO A 17 -30.19 -10.20 -17.48
C PRO A 17 -28.72 -10.60 -17.75
N ASN A 18 -28.35 -10.91 -19.01
CA ASN A 18 -27.05 -11.53 -19.36
C ASN A 18 -26.28 -10.83 -20.50
N ARG A 19 -26.56 -9.56 -20.86
CA ARG A 19 -25.72 -8.77 -21.79
C ARG A 19 -24.99 -7.66 -21.04
N ILE A 20 -23.82 -7.98 -20.49
CA ILE A 20 -22.93 -7.03 -19.79
C ILE A 20 -22.24 -6.09 -20.80
N ASP A 21 -22.24 -6.47 -22.06
CA ASP A 21 -21.52 -5.86 -23.17
C ASP A 21 -22.26 -4.66 -23.81
N GLU A 22 -23.58 -4.52 -23.58
CA GLU A 22 -24.34 -3.30 -23.90
C GLU A 22 -24.38 -2.28 -22.73
N TRP A 23 -23.94 -2.70 -21.54
CA TRP A 23 -23.94 -1.90 -20.31
C TRP A 23 -22.87 -0.79 -20.34
N GLU A 24 -21.67 -1.07 -20.87
CA GLU A 24 -20.57 -0.11 -20.96
C GLU A 24 -20.91 1.11 -21.85
N ALA A 25 -21.82 0.94 -22.81
CA ALA A 25 -22.24 2.03 -23.68
C ALA A 25 -23.25 2.98 -23.02
N CYS A 26 -24.01 2.52 -22.01
CA CYS A 26 -25.01 3.32 -21.29
C CYS A 26 -24.50 3.88 -19.95
N SER A 27 -23.49 3.25 -19.33
CA SER A 27 -22.91 3.78 -18.09
C SER A 27 -22.23 5.13 -18.30
N TYR A 28 -21.69 5.38 -19.49
CA TYR A 28 -20.99 6.62 -19.83
C TYR A 28 -21.87 7.88 -19.84
N GLU A 29 -23.18 7.76 -20.09
CA GLU A 29 -24.12 8.90 -20.07
C GLU A 29 -24.76 9.13 -18.69
N ILE A 30 -24.75 8.12 -17.80
CA ILE A 30 -25.41 8.17 -16.49
C ILE A 30 -24.42 8.54 -15.37
N GLU A 31 -23.14 8.19 -15.52
CA GLU A 31 -22.08 8.47 -14.52
C GLU A 31 -21.79 9.97 -14.32
N GLU A 32 -22.12 10.84 -15.29
CA GLU A 32 -21.90 12.29 -15.16
C GLU A 32 -22.99 13.04 -14.37
N VAL A 33 -24.05 12.36 -13.94
CA VAL A 33 -25.12 12.99 -13.15
C VAL A 33 -25.36 12.18 -11.87
N PRO A 34 -24.75 12.56 -10.73
CA PRO A 34 -24.87 11.85 -9.46
C PRO A 34 -26.33 11.59 -9.03
N ALA A 35 -27.25 12.51 -9.38
CA ALA A 35 -28.68 12.36 -9.08
C ALA A 35 -29.37 11.25 -9.90
N LEU A 36 -28.88 10.90 -11.09
CA LEU A 36 -29.42 9.79 -11.89
C LEU A 36 -28.94 8.43 -11.38
N ARG A 37 -27.72 8.35 -10.84
CA ARG A 37 -27.18 7.12 -10.24
C ARG A 37 -28.10 6.57 -9.14
N ASP A 38 -28.52 7.44 -8.23
CA ASP A 38 -29.32 7.03 -7.07
C ASP A 38 -30.76 6.67 -7.47
N ILE A 39 -31.36 7.41 -8.42
CA ILE A 39 -32.69 7.08 -8.99
C ILE A 39 -32.67 5.74 -9.72
N PHE A 40 -31.57 5.44 -10.41
CA PHE A 40 -31.39 4.20 -11.16
C PHE A 40 -31.18 2.99 -10.24
N ALA A 41 -30.35 3.15 -9.21
CA ALA A 41 -30.12 2.15 -8.17
C ALA A 41 -31.43 1.77 -7.46
N ASP A 42 -32.25 2.76 -7.09
CA ASP A 42 -33.59 2.55 -6.52
C ASP A 42 -34.54 1.84 -7.49
N ALA A 43 -34.56 2.24 -8.77
CA ALA A 43 -35.46 1.66 -9.78
C ALA A 43 -35.20 0.17 -10.06
N LEU A 44 -33.93 -0.25 -9.97
CA LEU A 44 -33.47 -1.64 -10.13
C LEU A 44 -33.43 -2.42 -8.81
N GLY A 45 -33.73 -1.80 -7.66
CA GLY A 45 -33.64 -2.46 -6.35
C GLY A 45 -32.19 -2.78 -5.93
N LEU A 46 -31.20 -2.13 -6.54
CA LEU A 46 -29.80 -2.27 -6.20
C LEU A 46 -29.49 -1.34 -5.02
N ARG A 47 -29.47 -1.88 -3.79
CA ARG A 47 -28.89 -1.16 -2.66
C ARG A 47 -27.37 -1.31 -2.70
N VAL A 48 -26.68 -0.23 -3.07
CA VAL A 48 -25.26 -0.08 -2.73
C VAL A 48 -25.20 0.67 -1.40
N GLU A 49 -25.36 -0.07 -0.31
CA GLU A 49 -25.01 0.48 1.00
C GLU A 49 -23.48 0.60 1.02
N ALA A 50 -22.98 1.84 1.08
CA ALA A 50 -21.59 2.08 1.40
C ALA A 50 -21.39 1.52 2.81
N ILE A 51 -20.73 0.37 2.89
CA ILE A 51 -20.41 -0.23 4.18
C ILE A 51 -19.36 0.69 4.80
N GLU A 52 -19.70 1.37 5.89
CA GLU A 52 -18.72 2.05 6.73
C GLU A 52 -17.79 0.98 7.31
N THR A 53 -16.69 0.71 6.61
CA THR A 53 -15.66 -0.20 7.09
C THR A 53 -14.71 0.56 7.98
N GLU A 54 -14.44 0.04 9.18
CA GLU A 54 -13.32 0.54 10.00
C GLU A 54 -12.04 0.57 9.17
N ALA A 55 -11.24 1.62 9.35
CA ALA A 55 -9.99 1.76 8.63
C ALA A 55 -9.10 0.51 8.84
N PRO A 56 -8.50 -0.05 7.78
CA PRO A 56 -7.71 -1.26 7.88
C PRO A 56 -6.50 -1.04 8.80
N ARG A 57 -6.27 -1.99 9.71
CA ARG A 57 -5.18 -1.93 10.70
C ARG A 57 -4.27 -3.14 10.55
N VAL A 58 -2.96 -2.87 10.49
CA VAL A 58 -1.89 -3.87 10.46
C VAL A 58 -1.73 -4.51 11.83
N THR A 59 -1.51 -5.81 11.80
CA THR A 59 -1.04 -6.61 12.94
C THR A 59 0.38 -7.14 12.73
N GLY A 60 0.83 -7.28 11.48
CA GLY A 60 2.21 -7.61 11.16
C GLY A 60 2.58 -7.37 9.71
N VAL A 61 3.89 -7.35 9.42
CA VAL A 61 4.44 -7.28 8.07
C VAL A 61 5.45 -8.40 7.85
N GLU A 62 5.39 -9.01 6.67
CA GLU A 62 6.36 -9.96 6.16
C GLU A 62 7.00 -9.44 4.87
N ILE A 63 8.31 -9.56 4.75
CA ILE A 63 9.05 -9.28 3.51
C ILE A 63 9.68 -10.58 3.03
N SER A 64 9.14 -11.14 1.96
CA SER A 64 9.61 -12.41 1.38
C SER A 64 9.39 -12.45 -0.13
N SER A 65 10.23 -13.21 -0.84
CA SER A 65 10.09 -13.46 -2.30
C SER A 65 9.90 -12.19 -3.15
N GLY A 66 10.57 -11.10 -2.77
CA GLY A 66 10.47 -9.80 -3.47
C GLY A 66 9.13 -9.09 -3.29
N ARG A 67 8.40 -9.36 -2.20
CA ARG A 67 7.13 -8.74 -1.86
C ARG A 67 7.13 -8.21 -0.43
N VAL A 68 6.33 -7.17 -0.20
CA VAL A 68 5.94 -6.70 1.15
C VAL A 68 4.49 -7.11 1.34
N THR A 69 4.21 -7.84 2.42
CA THR A 69 2.87 -8.33 2.75
C THR A 69 2.47 -7.82 4.13
N ALA A 70 1.36 -7.10 4.21
CA ALA A 70 0.75 -6.63 5.45
C ALA A 70 -0.41 -7.54 5.85
N HIS A 71 -0.42 -7.98 7.11
CA HIS A 71 -1.50 -8.74 7.72
C HIS A 71 -2.43 -7.77 8.44
N LEU A 72 -3.72 -7.80 8.10
CA LEU A 72 -4.72 -6.92 8.69
C LEU A 72 -5.48 -7.62 9.81
N ILE A 73 -5.97 -6.82 10.76
CA ILE A 73 -6.72 -7.30 11.94
C ILE A 73 -8.03 -8.03 11.57
N ASP A 74 -8.58 -7.74 10.39
CA ASP A 74 -9.78 -8.38 9.85
C ASP A 74 -9.49 -9.71 9.13
N GLY A 75 -8.24 -10.18 9.18
CA GLY A 75 -7.80 -11.45 8.57
C GLY A 75 -7.39 -11.33 7.11
N ARG A 76 -7.51 -10.15 6.48
CA ARG A 76 -7.00 -9.94 5.12
C ARG A 76 -5.48 -9.87 5.10
N MET A 77 -4.92 -10.20 3.94
CA MET A 77 -3.52 -9.94 3.61
C MET A 77 -3.46 -9.10 2.35
N ILE A 78 -2.64 -8.05 2.36
CA ILE A 78 -2.41 -7.18 1.20
C ILE A 78 -0.93 -7.23 0.89
N SER A 79 -0.59 -7.41 -0.38
CA SER A 79 0.79 -7.60 -0.79
C SER A 79 1.13 -6.75 -2.01
N ALA A 80 2.29 -6.10 -1.98
CA ALA A 80 2.82 -5.30 -3.06
C ALA A 80 4.26 -5.75 -3.42
N PRO A 81 4.73 -5.52 -4.66
CA PRO A 81 6.12 -5.78 -5.02
C PRO A 81 7.09 -4.97 -4.15
N LEU A 82 8.15 -5.60 -3.65
CA LEU A 82 9.17 -4.95 -2.82
C LEU A 82 9.88 -3.80 -3.57
N ILE A 83 9.99 -3.90 -4.90
CA ILE A 83 10.59 -2.86 -5.74
C ILE A 83 9.82 -1.53 -5.71
N TRP A 84 8.58 -1.51 -5.23
CA TRP A 84 7.82 -0.27 -5.02
C TRP A 84 8.32 0.55 -3.84
N TYR A 85 9.16 -0.04 -2.99
CA TYR A 85 9.74 0.56 -1.80
C TYR A 85 11.26 0.46 -1.88
N PRO A 86 11.93 1.35 -2.65
CA PRO A 86 13.33 1.22 -3.00
C PRO A 86 14.28 1.09 -1.80
N ARG A 87 14.00 1.79 -0.69
CA ARG A 87 14.78 1.68 0.55
C ARG A 87 14.71 0.28 1.15
N LEU A 88 13.50 -0.27 1.28
CA LEU A 88 13.31 -1.65 1.75
C LEU A 88 13.88 -2.69 0.79
N ALA A 89 13.85 -2.43 -0.51
CA ALA A 89 14.46 -3.31 -1.50
C ALA A 89 15.99 -3.43 -1.30
N HIS A 90 16.64 -2.37 -0.80
CA HIS A 90 18.09 -2.35 -0.53
C HIS A 90 18.45 -2.68 0.93
N ALA A 91 17.46 -2.81 1.81
CA ALA A 91 17.66 -3.12 3.22
C ALA A 91 18.13 -4.57 3.46
N THR A 92 18.91 -4.76 4.53
CA THR A 92 19.30 -6.07 5.03
C THR A 92 18.09 -6.80 5.65
N PRO A 93 18.17 -8.12 5.87
CA PRO A 93 17.12 -8.85 6.58
C PRO A 93 16.82 -8.27 7.97
N ASP A 94 17.84 -7.84 8.71
CA ASP A 94 17.67 -7.28 10.05
C ASP A 94 16.97 -5.92 10.01
N GLU A 95 17.41 -5.03 9.11
CA GLU A 95 16.76 -3.72 8.88
C GLU A 95 15.29 -3.92 8.49
N ARG A 96 14.99 -4.91 7.64
CA ARG A 96 13.60 -5.24 7.23
C ARG A 96 12.73 -5.73 8.38
N ASN A 97 13.32 -6.36 9.39
CA ASN A 97 12.59 -6.86 10.56
C ASN A 97 12.42 -5.78 11.64
N GLY A 98 13.19 -4.69 11.58
CA GLY A 98 13.14 -3.55 12.50
C GLY A 98 12.02 -2.55 12.19
N TRP A 99 10.76 -3.00 12.18
CA TRP A 99 9.61 -2.12 11.92
C TRP A 99 8.75 -1.83 13.15
N GLU A 100 8.01 -0.73 13.09
CA GLU A 100 7.08 -0.25 14.10
C GLU A 100 5.72 0.09 13.47
N LEU A 101 4.63 -0.09 14.24
CA LEU A 101 3.30 0.36 13.82
C LEU A 101 3.06 1.81 14.24
N ARG A 102 2.55 2.63 13.32
CA ARG A 102 2.15 4.03 13.57
C ARG A 102 0.69 4.26 13.21
N GLY A 103 0.13 5.37 13.70
CA GLY A 103 -1.25 5.78 13.40
C GLY A 103 -2.28 4.72 13.80
N GLY A 104 -2.10 4.06 14.94
CA GLY A 104 -2.99 2.98 15.40
C GLY A 104 -2.93 1.70 14.56
N GLY A 105 -1.89 1.51 13.74
CA GLY A 105 -1.73 0.37 12.84
C GLY A 105 -2.10 0.68 11.38
N GLN A 106 -2.32 1.94 11.01
CA GLN A 106 -2.58 2.32 9.62
C GLN A 106 -1.30 2.47 8.79
N ARG A 107 -0.14 2.51 9.45
CA ARG A 107 1.17 2.71 8.83
C ARG A 107 2.21 1.82 9.49
N VAL A 108 3.21 1.45 8.71
CA VAL A 108 4.37 0.67 9.14
C VAL A 108 5.61 1.48 8.85
N HIS A 109 6.44 1.69 9.86
CA HIS A 109 7.62 2.53 9.79
C HIS A 109 8.87 1.70 10.05
N TRP A 110 9.92 1.92 9.25
CA TRP A 110 11.26 1.36 9.45
C TRP A 110 12.19 2.50 9.86
N PRO A 111 12.51 2.65 11.15
CA PRO A 111 13.30 3.77 11.66
C PRO A 111 14.70 3.84 11.02
N ASP A 112 15.37 2.70 10.90
CA ASP A 112 16.75 2.64 10.36
C ASP A 112 16.83 3.02 8.88
N LEU A 113 15.71 2.94 8.16
CA LEU A 113 15.62 3.25 6.74
C LEU A 113 14.95 4.61 6.49
N ASP A 114 14.39 5.24 7.52
CA ASP A 114 13.49 6.39 7.42
C ASP A 114 12.40 6.16 6.36
N GLU A 115 11.82 4.95 6.34
CA GLU A 115 10.78 4.53 5.39
C GLU A 115 9.44 4.39 6.12
N GLU A 116 8.34 4.80 5.48
CA GLU A 116 6.98 4.60 5.98
C GLU A 116 6.05 4.11 4.87
N ILE A 117 5.36 3.00 5.12
CA ILE A 117 4.34 2.44 4.23
C ILE A 117 2.96 2.67 4.85
N SER A 118 2.03 3.24 4.08
CA SER A 118 0.62 3.36 4.46
C SER A 118 -0.22 2.20 3.87
N ILE A 119 -1.17 1.70 4.65
CA ILE A 119 -2.07 0.62 4.19
C ILE A 119 -3.07 1.11 3.16
N GLU A 120 -3.50 2.36 3.26
CA GLU A 120 -4.29 3.01 2.23
C GLU A 120 -3.54 3.06 0.89
N GLY A 121 -2.24 3.40 0.90
CA GLY A 121 -1.41 3.41 -0.30
C GLY A 121 -1.27 2.02 -0.92
N MET A 122 -1.07 0.98 -0.08
CA MET A 122 -1.06 -0.41 -0.54
C MET A 122 -2.39 -0.83 -1.17
N LEU A 123 -3.53 -0.47 -0.56
CA LEU A 123 -4.87 -0.77 -1.08
C LEU A 123 -5.16 -0.06 -2.40
N ALA A 124 -4.70 1.18 -2.54
CA ALA A 124 -4.85 1.97 -3.77
C ALA A 124 -3.91 1.50 -4.90
N GLY A 125 -3.01 0.55 -4.64
CA GLY A 125 -2.02 0.07 -5.61
C GLY A 125 -1.06 1.18 -6.06
N GLN A 126 -0.86 2.20 -5.24
CA GLN A 126 0.00 3.33 -5.55
C GLN A 126 1.43 3.01 -5.10
N PRO A 127 2.40 2.84 -6.02
CA PRO A 127 3.79 2.74 -5.63
C PRO A 127 4.25 4.05 -4.96
N VAL A 128 5.22 3.95 -4.06
CA VAL A 128 5.81 5.17 -3.47
C VAL A 128 6.59 5.88 -4.55
N GLY A 129 6.15 7.09 -4.88
CA GLY A 129 6.87 7.99 -5.80
C GLY A 129 8.08 8.60 -5.10
N GLU A 130 9.14 7.82 -4.88
CA GLU A 130 10.36 8.37 -4.29
C GLU A 130 11.14 9.19 -5.34
N ASN A 131 11.55 10.39 -4.95
CA ASN A 131 12.36 11.24 -5.83
C ASN A 131 13.74 10.60 -6.03
N ARG A 132 14.08 10.29 -7.28
CA ARG A 132 15.34 9.60 -7.67
C ARG A 132 16.60 10.24 -7.07
N ARG A 133 16.66 11.57 -6.92
CA ARG A 133 17.81 12.26 -6.31
C ARG A 133 17.91 11.97 -4.83
N LEU A 134 16.79 12.12 -4.10
CA LEU A 134 16.74 11.84 -2.66
C LEU A 134 17.10 10.39 -2.37
N PHE A 135 16.61 9.45 -3.20
CA PHE A 135 16.98 8.05 -3.08
C PHE A 135 18.48 7.81 -3.32
N SER A 136 19.08 8.47 -4.32
CA SER A 136 20.52 8.36 -4.58
C SER A 136 21.36 8.94 -3.45
N ASP A 137 21.00 10.12 -2.94
CA ASP A 137 21.70 10.78 -1.84
C ASP A 137 21.60 9.94 -0.56
N TRP A 138 20.41 9.40 -0.27
CA TRP A 138 20.19 8.45 0.82
C TRP A 138 21.06 7.20 0.66
N LEU A 139 21.13 6.60 -0.53
CA LEU A 139 21.89 5.39 -0.78
C LEU A 139 23.40 5.61 -0.56
N GLU A 140 23.94 6.74 -0.99
CA GLU A 140 25.35 7.09 -0.75
C GLU A 140 25.62 7.37 0.74
N ALA A 141 24.69 8.03 1.44
CA ALA A 141 24.80 8.24 2.87
C ALA A 141 24.82 6.91 3.65
N ILE A 142 23.93 5.97 3.34
CA ILE A 142 23.89 4.63 3.96
C ILE A 142 25.20 3.88 3.73
N LYS A 143 25.75 3.90 2.50
CA LYS A 143 27.03 3.26 2.19
C LYS A 143 28.17 3.88 3.00
N ALA A 144 28.18 5.20 3.16
CA ALA A 144 29.19 5.90 3.95
C ALA A 144 29.10 5.51 5.43
N VAL A 145 27.89 5.51 6.03
CA VAL A 145 27.67 5.11 7.42
C VAL A 145 28.13 3.67 7.66
N LYS A 146 27.70 2.72 6.83
CA LYS A 146 28.14 1.32 6.93
C LYS A 146 29.65 1.16 6.77
N GLY A 147 30.26 1.94 5.88
CA GLY A 147 31.71 1.99 5.73
C GLY A 147 32.43 2.52 6.97
N MET A 148 31.84 3.50 7.67
CA MET A 148 32.38 4.06 8.91
C MET A 148 32.26 3.08 10.08
N GLU A 149 31.13 2.40 10.23
CA GLU A 149 30.93 1.36 11.27
C GLU A 149 31.99 0.26 11.15
N ILE A 150 32.21 -0.26 9.94
CA ILE A 150 33.25 -1.28 9.68
C ILE A 150 34.65 -0.75 10.00
N PHE A 151 34.91 0.53 9.72
CA PHE A 151 36.19 1.16 10.04
C PHE A 151 36.39 1.27 11.56
N GLU A 152 35.38 1.69 12.31
CA GLU A 152 35.42 1.81 13.77
C GLU A 152 35.60 0.45 14.45
N GLU A 153 34.91 -0.59 13.97
CA GLU A 153 35.07 -1.97 14.46
C GLU A 153 36.52 -2.46 14.31
N ARG A 154 37.14 -2.24 13.14
CA ARG A 154 38.54 -2.60 12.89
C ARG A 154 39.50 -1.88 13.81
N GLN A 155 39.30 -0.58 14.02
CA GLN A 155 40.12 0.20 14.96
C GLN A 155 39.98 -0.31 16.39
N ALA A 156 38.77 -0.72 16.79
CA ALA A 156 38.52 -1.30 18.11
C ALA A 156 39.20 -2.66 18.28
N GLU A 157 39.22 -3.50 17.24
CA GLU A 157 39.92 -4.79 17.23
C GLU A 157 41.44 -4.64 17.27
N GLU A 158 42.02 -3.75 16.45
CA GLU A 158 43.46 -3.43 16.46
C GLU A 158 43.90 -2.95 17.84
N LYS A 159 43.15 -2.03 18.45
CA LYS A 159 43.44 -1.53 19.80
C LYS A 159 43.34 -2.62 20.88
N LYS A 160 42.40 -3.57 20.74
CA LYS A 160 42.31 -4.74 21.64
C LYS A 160 43.50 -5.68 21.45
N ALA A 161 43.95 -5.89 20.20
CA ALA A 161 45.12 -6.73 19.90
C ALA A 161 46.41 -6.13 20.48
N GLU A 162 46.61 -4.82 20.33
CA GLU A 162 47.76 -4.11 20.91
C GLU A 162 47.75 -4.16 22.45
N ALA A 163 46.58 -4.06 23.09
CA ALA A 163 46.45 -4.16 24.54
C ALA A 163 46.70 -5.58 25.09
N GLY A 164 46.52 -6.63 24.26
CA GLY A 164 46.70 -8.03 24.64
C GLY A 164 48.12 -8.58 24.50
N ILE A 165 49.03 -7.88 23.81
CA ILE A 165 50.41 -8.34 23.56
C ILE A 165 51.36 -7.98 24.73
N GLY A 166 50.89 -7.20 25.72
CA GLY A 166 51.70 -6.70 26.84
C GLY A 166 51.58 -7.41 28.20
N SER A 167 51.02 -8.63 28.29
CA SER A 167 50.88 -9.37 29.57
C SER A 167 51.86 -10.53 29.69
#